data_AF-A0A8C5BW47-F1
#
_entry.id   AF-A0A8C5BW47-F1
#
_cell.length_a   1.000
_cell.length_b   1.000
_cell.length_c   1.000
_cell.angle_alpha   90.00
_cell.angle_beta   90.00
_cell.angle_gamma   90.00
#
_symmetry.space_group_name_H-M   'P 1'
#
loop_
_entity.id
_entity.type
_entity.pdbx_description
1 polymer ?
#
loop_
_entity_poly.entity_id
_entity_poly.type
_entity_poly.pdbx_seq_one_letter_code
_entity_poly.pdbx_strand_id
1 'polypeptide(L)'
;MASAQPGVHALKLQTPCVCSALRNGSNFTKWDDDLSTLAPVTLQVDPHGFYLYWTDHNKETELLDLTLVKDVRTGRSTRTPKEAKLRELLDVGNLVGRLENRMVTVVTASDLVNVNQLNFIASQEDEAKMWCEELFALSSNLLSHNLNRDQSLLKAYVKLSLQPNAEGKIPIKNIVRLFSSDRKRVETALESSRLPFGRGDSIKLEDFSPEVYRSFLENLCPRPELTSVFKLKGADDGLVSVHQLTEFINNKQRDPRLNEILYPPLRPAQTLALMDRYQRPLNSPLNSFSSYLSSDENGVIPPEKLDQSEDMSFPLSHYFINSSHNTYLTAGQLAGSSSVEMYRQVLLAGCRCVELDVWKGRTAEEEPVITHGFTMTSEIPFKEVIEAIAECAFKTSPFPVILSFENHVDS
;
A
#
# COMPACT_ATOMS: atom_id res chain seq x y z
N MET A 1 33.67 23.93 14.81
CA MET A 1 32.62 23.32 15.66
C MET A 1 31.31 23.48 14.93
N ALA A 2 30.95 22.49 14.11
CA ALA A 2 29.67 22.48 13.42
C ALA A 2 28.59 22.20 14.46
N SER A 3 27.61 23.10 14.54
CA SER A 3 26.43 23.00 15.40
C SER A 3 25.55 21.85 14.92
N ALA A 4 25.85 20.62 15.32
CA ALA A 4 24.85 19.56 15.32
C ALA A 4 23.79 19.97 16.35
N GLN A 5 22.60 20.38 15.90
CA GLN A 5 21.47 20.54 16.79
C GLN A 5 21.09 19.15 17.31
N PRO A 6 21.20 18.86 18.61
CA PRO A 6 20.71 17.61 19.16
C PRO A 6 19.21 17.77 19.37
N GLY A 7 18.45 17.38 18.35
CA GLY A 7 17.00 17.25 18.43
C GLY A 7 16.64 15.91 17.82
N VAL A 8 15.99 15.05 18.61
CA VAL A 8 15.37 13.82 18.08
C VAL A 8 14.39 14.26 16.99
N HIS A 9 14.54 13.73 15.78
CA HIS A 9 13.62 13.99 14.67
C HIS A 9 12.18 13.75 15.16
N ALA A 10 11.36 14.79 15.15
CA ALA A 10 9.96 14.65 15.50
C ALA A 10 9.24 13.94 14.37
N LEU A 11 8.69 12.76 14.65
CA LEU A 11 7.97 11.94 13.67
C LEU A 11 6.84 12.75 13.02
N LYS A 12 6.92 12.93 11.70
CA LYS A 12 5.91 13.60 10.88
C LYS A 12 4.91 12.62 10.28
N LEU A 13 5.28 11.34 10.15
CA LEU A 13 4.39 10.30 9.65
C LEU A 13 3.14 10.18 10.52
N GLN A 14 1.99 10.13 9.87
CA GLN A 14 0.69 9.97 10.51
C GLN A 14 0.04 8.68 10.04
N THR A 15 -0.71 8.06 10.94
CA THR A 15 -1.57 6.92 10.60
C THR A 15 -2.56 7.34 9.52
N PRO A 16 -2.83 6.47 8.53
CA PRO A 16 -3.79 6.77 7.48
C PRO A 16 -5.17 7.09 8.09
N CYS A 17 -5.79 8.16 7.60
CA CYS A 17 -7.14 8.54 8.00
C CYS A 17 -8.02 8.55 6.77
N VAL A 18 -8.97 7.62 6.70
CA VAL A 18 -9.91 7.56 5.57
C VAL A 18 -11.01 8.59 5.78
N CYS A 19 -11.23 9.52 4.85
CA CYS A 19 -12.29 10.53 5.00
C CYS A 19 -13.70 9.90 4.94
N SER A 20 -14.72 10.61 5.43
CA SER A 20 -16.10 10.10 5.45
C SER A 20 -16.67 9.82 4.06
N ALA A 21 -16.24 10.57 3.05
CA ALA A 21 -16.68 10.36 1.67
C ALA A 21 -16.25 8.98 1.15
N LEU A 22 -14.97 8.63 1.31
CA LEU A 22 -14.43 7.32 0.93
C LEU A 22 -15.07 6.16 1.72
N ARG A 23 -15.37 6.34 3.02
CA ARG A 23 -16.02 5.31 3.85
C ARG A 23 -17.47 5.08 3.46
N ASN A 24 -18.24 6.15 3.30
CA ASN A 24 -19.66 6.07 2.94
C ASN A 24 -19.84 5.58 1.50
N GLY A 25 -18.88 5.89 0.65
CA GLY A 25 -18.84 5.50 -0.75
C GLY A 25 -19.50 6.48 -1.69
N SER A 26 -19.11 6.35 -2.95
CA SER A 26 -19.57 7.16 -4.07
C SER A 26 -19.95 6.25 -5.24
N ASN A 27 -20.91 6.70 -6.04
CA ASN A 27 -21.30 5.96 -7.25
C ASN A 27 -20.37 6.32 -8.41
N PHE A 28 -19.81 5.29 -9.02
CA PHE A 28 -18.95 5.38 -10.19
C PHE A 28 -19.47 4.48 -11.31
N THR A 29 -19.06 4.76 -12.54
CA THR A 29 -19.16 3.80 -13.64
C THR A 29 -17.79 3.18 -13.88
N LYS A 30 -17.64 1.89 -13.60
CA LYS A 30 -16.44 1.12 -13.98
C LYS A 30 -16.53 0.79 -15.47
N TRP A 31 -15.42 0.91 -16.18
CA TRP A 31 -15.32 0.52 -17.58
C TRP A 31 -14.04 -0.25 -17.87
N ASP A 32 -14.08 -1.02 -18.95
CA ASP A 32 -12.98 -1.86 -19.41
C ASP A 32 -12.94 -1.84 -20.95
N ASP A 33 -11.79 -1.48 -21.52
CA ASP A 33 -11.59 -1.42 -22.97
C ASP A 33 -11.78 -2.81 -23.62
N ASP A 34 -11.38 -3.89 -22.94
CA ASP A 34 -11.37 -5.23 -23.53
C ASP A 34 -12.75 -5.90 -23.48
N LEU A 35 -13.58 -5.50 -22.51
CA LEU A 35 -14.93 -6.05 -22.33
C LEU A 35 -16.02 -5.19 -23.00
N SER A 36 -15.69 -3.98 -23.46
CA SER A 36 -16.66 -2.99 -23.95
C SER A 36 -17.85 -2.77 -23.00
N THR A 37 -17.64 -2.93 -21.68
CA THR A 37 -18.71 -2.88 -20.68
C THR A 37 -18.65 -1.61 -19.84
N LEU A 38 -19.84 -1.13 -19.46
CA LEU A 38 -20.04 -0.09 -18.45
C LEU A 38 -20.82 -0.72 -17.31
N ALA A 39 -20.24 -0.70 -16.11
CA ALA A 39 -20.86 -1.25 -14.91
C ALA A 39 -21.00 -0.16 -13.85
N PRO A 40 -22.23 0.20 -13.42
CA PRO A 40 -22.40 1.06 -12.26
C PRO A 40 -21.94 0.29 -11.01
N VAL A 41 -21.11 0.95 -10.21
CA VAL A 41 -20.54 0.39 -8.97
C VAL A 41 -20.57 1.43 -7.87
N THR A 42 -20.66 0.98 -6.63
CA THR A 42 -20.43 1.83 -5.46
C THR A 42 -19.00 1.58 -4.97
N LEU A 43 -18.15 2.61 -5.08
CA LEU A 43 -16.75 2.57 -4.68
C LEU A 43 -16.62 2.98 -3.21
N GLN A 44 -15.84 2.23 -2.43
CA GLN A 44 -15.65 2.46 -0.99
C GLN A 44 -14.22 2.11 -0.55
N VAL A 45 -13.78 2.72 0.55
CA VAL A 45 -12.54 2.34 1.25
C VAL A 45 -12.88 1.93 2.68
N ASP A 46 -12.31 0.83 3.14
CA ASP A 46 -12.55 0.37 4.50
C ASP A 46 -12.02 1.37 5.54
N PRO A 47 -12.56 1.42 6.78
CA PRO A 47 -12.19 2.43 7.76
C PRO A 47 -10.70 2.47 8.15
N HIS A 48 -9.94 1.39 7.92
CA HIS A 48 -8.50 1.32 8.22
C HIS A 48 -7.64 1.70 7.03
N GLY A 49 -8.21 1.87 5.83
CA GLY A 49 -7.48 2.24 4.62
C GLY A 49 -6.61 1.09 4.07
N PHE A 50 -7.06 -0.15 4.19
CA PHE A 50 -6.37 -1.32 3.64
C PHE A 50 -6.82 -1.65 2.22
N TYR A 51 -8.12 -1.54 1.94
CA TYR A 51 -8.71 -1.95 0.69
C TYR A 51 -9.60 -0.87 0.09
N LEU A 52 -9.41 -0.62 -1.20
CA LEU A 52 -10.45 -0.09 -2.08
C LEU A 52 -11.33 -1.26 -2.49
N TYR A 53 -12.64 -1.14 -2.36
CA TYR A 53 -13.57 -2.17 -2.79
C TYR A 53 -14.77 -1.56 -3.50
N TRP A 54 -15.41 -2.37 -4.33
CA TRP A 54 -16.61 -1.95 -5.04
C TRP A 54 -17.59 -3.08 -5.19
N THR A 55 -18.87 -2.72 -5.10
CA THR A 55 -19.98 -3.66 -5.25
C THR A 55 -20.76 -3.32 -6.50
N ASP A 56 -21.00 -4.34 -7.33
CA ASP A 56 -21.78 -4.22 -8.55
C ASP A 56 -23.30 -4.42 -8.31
N HIS A 57 -24.09 -4.35 -9.37
CA HIS A 57 -25.55 -4.58 -9.32
C HIS A 57 -25.93 -6.01 -8.94
N ASN A 58 -25.04 -6.99 -9.12
CA ASN A 58 -25.24 -8.38 -8.71
C ASN A 58 -24.88 -8.63 -7.24
N LYS A 59 -24.49 -7.57 -6.51
CA LYS A 59 -23.96 -7.62 -5.15
C LYS A 59 -22.66 -8.41 -5.03
N GLU A 60 -21.92 -8.55 -6.14
CA GLU A 60 -20.57 -9.10 -6.09
C GLU A 60 -19.61 -7.98 -5.69
N THR A 61 -18.72 -8.29 -4.75
CA THR A 61 -17.74 -7.33 -4.22
C THR A 61 -16.34 -7.73 -4.65
N GLU A 62 -15.69 -6.82 -5.37
CA GLU A 62 -14.28 -6.91 -5.72
C GLU A 62 -13.45 -6.01 -4.80
N LEU A 63 -12.20 -6.42 -4.56
CA LEU A 63 -11.29 -5.70 -3.67
C LEU A 63 -9.95 -5.51 -4.34
N LEU A 64 -9.36 -4.35 -4.08
CA LEU A 64 -8.02 -3.98 -4.39
C LEU A 64 -7.27 -3.65 -3.10
N ASP A 65 -6.15 -4.33 -2.88
CA ASP A 65 -5.22 -3.98 -1.83
C ASP A 65 -4.55 -2.64 -2.15
N LEU A 66 -4.73 -1.64 -1.29
CA LEU A 66 -4.18 -0.30 -1.51
C LEU A 66 -2.65 -0.27 -1.53
N THR A 67 -1.96 -1.27 -0.97
CA THR A 67 -0.49 -1.35 -1.08
C THR A 67 -0.01 -1.72 -2.49
N LEU A 68 -0.91 -2.23 -3.35
CA LEU A 68 -0.62 -2.53 -4.76
C LEU A 68 -0.85 -1.32 -5.68
N VAL A 69 -1.53 -0.28 -5.20
CA VAL A 69 -1.76 0.96 -5.95
C VAL A 69 -0.44 1.75 -6.04
N LYS A 70 -0.05 2.12 -7.25
CA LYS A 70 1.18 2.89 -7.53
C LYS A 70 0.89 4.33 -7.92
N ASP A 71 -0.27 4.57 -8.54
CA ASP A 71 -0.70 5.90 -8.94
C ASP A 71 -2.23 5.96 -9.02
N VAL A 72 -2.79 7.15 -8.87
CA VAL A 72 -4.20 7.42 -9.11
C VAL A 72 -4.30 8.70 -9.92
N ARG A 73 -4.95 8.63 -11.08
CA ARG A 73 -4.94 9.68 -12.11
C ARG A 73 -6.34 10.19 -12.38
N THR A 74 -6.45 11.48 -12.67
CA THR A 74 -7.66 12.13 -13.18
C THR A 74 -7.34 13.11 -14.31
N GLY A 75 -8.35 13.55 -15.05
CA GLY A 75 -8.20 14.50 -16.16
C GLY A 75 -7.38 13.91 -17.30
N ARG A 76 -6.56 14.76 -17.93
CA ARG A 76 -5.71 14.42 -19.09
C ARG A 76 -4.72 13.26 -18.88
N SER A 77 -4.43 12.91 -17.63
CA SER A 77 -3.57 11.79 -17.26
C SER A 77 -4.26 10.44 -17.31
N THR A 78 -5.58 10.42 -17.52
CA THR A 78 -6.36 9.20 -17.62
C THR A 78 -6.32 8.62 -19.01
N ARG A 79 -6.54 7.32 -19.10
CA ARG A 79 -6.61 6.64 -20.40
C ARG A 79 -7.97 6.93 -21.03
N THR A 80 -7.94 7.46 -22.25
CA THR A 80 -9.17 7.56 -23.06
C THR A 80 -9.55 6.19 -23.63
N PRO A 81 -10.84 5.82 -23.61
CA PRO A 81 -11.34 4.61 -24.26
C PRO A 81 -10.94 4.55 -25.73
N LYS A 82 -10.34 3.42 -26.14
CA LYS A 82 -9.90 3.24 -27.53
C LYS A 82 -11.07 2.86 -28.43
N GLU A 83 -11.97 2.03 -27.92
CA GLU A 83 -13.10 1.51 -28.68
C GLU A 83 -14.14 2.58 -28.99
N ALA A 84 -14.55 2.67 -30.27
CA ALA A 84 -15.55 3.63 -30.72
C ALA A 84 -16.91 3.44 -30.02
N LYS A 85 -17.34 2.18 -29.84
CA LYS A 85 -18.60 1.85 -29.16
C LYS A 85 -18.60 2.34 -27.71
N LEU A 86 -17.48 2.18 -27.00
CA LEU A 86 -17.37 2.64 -25.62
C LEU A 86 -17.38 4.16 -25.54
N ARG A 87 -16.71 4.85 -26.47
CA ARG A 87 -16.78 6.32 -26.59
C ARG A 87 -18.21 6.79 -26.82
N GLU A 88 -18.94 6.18 -27.75
CA GLU A 88 -20.35 6.51 -28.00
C GLU A 88 -21.22 6.31 -26.75
N LEU A 89 -21.06 5.19 -26.04
CA LEU A 89 -21.81 4.93 -24.81
C LEU A 89 -21.53 5.98 -23.71
N LEU A 90 -20.31 6.47 -23.64
CA LEU A 90 -19.91 7.51 -22.68
C LEU A 90 -20.38 8.90 -23.09
N ASP A 91 -20.44 9.19 -24.40
CA ASP A 91 -20.93 10.47 -24.94
C ASP A 91 -22.46 10.63 -24.81
N VAL A 92 -23.23 9.53 -24.87
CA VAL A 92 -24.70 9.54 -24.76
C VAL A 92 -25.19 9.87 -23.33
N GLY A 93 -24.34 9.81 -22.31
CA GLY A 93 -24.71 9.88 -20.89
C GLY A 93 -25.23 11.23 -20.35
N ASN A 94 -25.54 12.25 -21.16
CA ASN A 94 -25.94 13.59 -20.71
C ASN A 94 -24.97 14.19 -19.67
N LEU A 95 -23.68 13.95 -19.87
CA LEU A 95 -22.64 14.35 -18.95
C LEU A 95 -22.23 15.80 -19.23
N VAL A 96 -22.62 16.71 -18.33
CA VAL A 96 -22.22 18.13 -18.42
C VAL A 96 -20.74 18.27 -18.02
N GLY A 97 -19.92 18.83 -18.91
CA GLY A 97 -18.46 19.01 -18.70
C GLY A 97 -17.61 18.05 -19.54
N ARG A 98 -16.27 18.19 -19.49
CA ARG A 98 -15.36 17.29 -20.21
C ARG A 98 -15.30 15.94 -19.50
N LEU A 99 -15.61 14.85 -20.22
CA LEU A 99 -15.62 13.49 -19.67
C LEU A 99 -14.31 13.11 -18.96
N GLU A 100 -13.17 13.47 -19.56
CA GLU A 100 -11.81 13.22 -19.05
C GLU A 100 -11.62 13.73 -17.62
N ASN A 101 -12.22 14.88 -17.28
CA ASN A 101 -12.09 15.49 -15.95
C ASN A 101 -12.81 14.68 -14.85
N ARG A 102 -13.68 13.74 -15.23
CA ARG A 102 -14.40 12.87 -14.30
C ARG A 102 -13.87 11.44 -14.31
N MET A 103 -12.91 11.14 -15.18
CA MET A 103 -12.24 9.86 -15.20
C MET A 103 -11.31 9.74 -13.98
N VAL A 104 -11.28 8.53 -13.43
CA VAL A 104 -10.34 8.10 -12.39
C VAL A 104 -9.70 6.81 -12.87
N THR A 105 -8.39 6.82 -13.06
CA THR A 105 -7.61 5.62 -13.38
C THR A 105 -6.77 5.25 -12.17
N VAL A 106 -7.07 4.10 -11.56
CA VAL A 106 -6.28 3.51 -10.47
C VAL A 106 -5.24 2.58 -11.10
N VAL A 107 -3.97 2.91 -10.93
CA VAL A 107 -2.85 2.15 -11.47
C VAL A 107 -2.31 1.22 -10.40
N THR A 108 -2.26 -0.07 -10.71
CA THR A 108 -1.81 -1.12 -9.79
C THR A 108 -0.63 -1.86 -10.41
N ALA A 109 0.30 -2.34 -9.59
CA ALA A 109 1.43 -3.10 -10.12
C ALA A 109 1.97 -4.12 -9.11
N SER A 110 2.29 -5.32 -9.59
CA SER A 110 3.00 -6.33 -8.79
C SER A 110 4.49 -6.04 -8.68
N ASP A 111 5.03 -5.38 -9.71
CA ASP A 111 6.40 -4.92 -9.85
C ASP A 111 6.41 -3.71 -10.81
N LEU A 112 7.58 -3.14 -11.11
CA LEU A 112 7.68 -1.93 -11.93
C LEU A 112 7.22 -2.13 -13.39
N VAL A 113 7.19 -3.37 -13.88
CA VAL A 113 6.92 -3.70 -15.28
C VAL A 113 5.46 -4.12 -15.47
N ASN A 114 4.95 -4.96 -14.58
CA ASN A 114 3.63 -5.55 -14.67
C ASN A 114 2.57 -4.62 -14.05
N VAL A 115 2.15 -3.63 -14.85
CA VAL A 115 1.17 -2.61 -14.48
C VAL A 115 -0.21 -2.96 -15.04
N ASN A 116 -1.23 -2.88 -14.18
CA ASN A 116 -2.64 -2.99 -14.54
C ASN A 116 -3.37 -1.69 -14.20
N GLN A 117 -4.51 -1.45 -14.86
CA GLN A 117 -5.31 -0.24 -14.65
C GLN A 117 -6.77 -0.61 -14.39
N LEU A 118 -7.39 0.09 -13.43
CA LEU A 118 -8.83 0.07 -13.21
C LEU A 118 -9.36 1.46 -13.54
N ASN A 119 -10.37 1.52 -14.41
CA ASN A 119 -10.91 2.78 -14.89
C ASN A 119 -12.34 2.98 -14.39
N PHE A 120 -12.56 4.17 -13.83
CA PHE A 120 -13.83 4.59 -13.27
C PHE A 120 -14.20 5.99 -13.78
N ILE A 121 -15.48 6.31 -13.72
CA ILE A 121 -16.02 7.63 -14.06
C ILE A 121 -16.89 8.10 -12.90
N ALA A 122 -16.49 9.21 -12.30
CA ALA A 122 -17.23 9.87 -11.23
C ALA A 122 -18.46 10.60 -11.76
N SER A 123 -19.37 10.95 -10.86
CA SER A 123 -20.52 11.77 -11.23
C SER A 123 -20.11 13.21 -11.55
N GLN A 124 -19.16 13.75 -10.78
CA GLN A 124 -18.67 15.14 -10.86
C GLN A 124 -17.14 15.21 -10.91
N GLU A 125 -16.60 16.31 -11.45
CA GLU A 125 -15.15 16.53 -11.56
C GLU A 125 -14.48 16.64 -10.19
N ASP A 126 -15.09 17.38 -9.26
CA ASP A 126 -14.54 17.56 -7.91
C ASP A 126 -14.52 16.24 -7.13
N GLU A 127 -15.48 15.35 -7.39
CA GLU A 127 -15.49 14.00 -6.82
C GLU A 127 -14.32 13.17 -7.35
N ALA A 128 -14.08 13.18 -8.67
CA ALA A 128 -12.93 12.48 -9.26
C ALA A 128 -11.59 12.96 -8.69
N LYS A 129 -11.41 14.27 -8.54
CA LYS A 129 -10.18 14.86 -7.96
C LYS A 129 -9.98 14.45 -6.51
N MET A 130 -11.01 14.62 -5.67
CA MET A 130 -10.95 14.24 -4.26
C MET A 130 -10.63 12.76 -4.08
N TRP A 131 -11.28 11.89 -4.84
CA TRP A 131 -11.00 10.45 -4.80
C TRP A 131 -9.56 10.13 -5.23
N CYS A 132 -9.02 10.81 -6.24
CA CYS A 132 -7.63 10.60 -6.64
C CYS A 132 -6.63 11.02 -5.56
N GLU A 133 -6.81 12.21 -4.99
CA GLU A 133 -5.93 12.76 -3.95
C GLU A 133 -5.94 11.87 -2.70
N GLU A 134 -7.12 11.53 -2.20
CA GLU A 134 -7.28 10.72 -0.99
C GLU A 134 -6.81 9.28 -1.19
N LEU A 135 -7.15 8.63 -2.31
CA LEU A 135 -6.67 7.27 -2.59
C LEU A 135 -5.15 7.23 -2.73
N PHE A 136 -4.55 8.21 -3.41
CA PHE A 136 -3.10 8.28 -3.57
C PHE A 136 -2.41 8.51 -2.22
N ALA A 137 -2.97 9.37 -1.35
CA ALA A 137 -2.45 9.60 -0.01
C ALA A 137 -2.47 8.33 0.85
N LEU A 138 -3.55 7.54 0.77
CA LEU A 138 -3.65 6.25 1.46
C LEU A 138 -2.66 5.22 0.90
N SER A 139 -2.54 5.11 -0.43
CA SER A 139 -1.65 4.14 -1.07
C SER A 139 -0.18 4.48 -0.94
N SER A 140 0.18 5.74 -0.70
CA SER A 140 1.58 6.18 -0.51
C SER A 140 2.01 6.27 0.96
N ASN A 141 1.09 6.00 1.91
CA ASN A 141 1.39 6.09 3.34
C ASN A 141 2.42 5.04 3.78
N LEU A 142 3.58 5.49 4.28
CA LEU A 142 4.68 4.59 4.66
C LEU A 142 4.35 3.67 5.84
N LEU A 143 3.49 4.08 6.78
CA LEU A 143 3.06 3.23 7.88
C LEU A 143 2.18 2.08 7.38
N SER A 144 1.31 2.34 6.39
CA SER A 144 0.50 1.31 5.71
C SER A 144 1.34 0.28 4.96
N HIS A 145 2.53 0.65 4.47
CA HIS A 145 3.47 -0.28 3.83
C HIS A 145 4.33 -1.05 4.83
N ASN A 146 4.41 -0.58 6.08
CA ASN A 146 5.23 -1.16 7.13
C ASN A 146 4.36 -1.62 8.32
N LEU A 147 3.22 -2.26 8.03
CA LEU A 147 2.30 -2.75 9.06
C LEU A 147 2.98 -3.71 10.02
N ASN A 148 2.72 -3.53 11.30
CA ASN A 148 3.06 -4.51 12.32
C ASN A 148 2.23 -5.80 12.17
N ARG A 149 2.53 -6.78 13.02
CA ARG A 149 1.86 -8.09 13.03
C ARG A 149 0.36 -7.97 13.25
N ASP A 150 -0.08 -7.21 14.24
CA ASP A 150 -1.49 -7.11 14.63
C ASP A 150 -2.32 -6.40 13.55
N GLN A 151 -1.79 -5.34 12.95
CA GLN A 151 -2.42 -4.65 11.81
C GLN A 151 -2.47 -5.53 10.57
N SER A 152 -1.45 -6.37 10.32
CA SER A 152 -1.47 -7.35 9.23
C SER A 152 -2.56 -8.42 9.44
N LEU A 153 -2.75 -8.88 10.67
CA LEU A 153 -3.85 -9.80 11.01
C LEU A 153 -5.22 -9.13 10.91
N LEU A 154 -5.33 -7.86 11.32
CA LEU A 154 -6.55 -7.08 11.13
C LEU A 154 -6.87 -6.88 9.64
N LYS A 155 -5.87 -6.60 8.80
CA LYS A 155 -6.03 -6.52 7.34
C LYS A 155 -6.54 -7.84 6.75
N ALA A 156 -6.10 -8.97 7.27
CA ALA A 156 -6.60 -10.29 6.88
C ALA A 156 -8.07 -10.52 7.30
N TYR A 157 -8.44 -10.08 8.51
CA TYR A 157 -9.82 -10.09 8.99
C TYR A 157 -10.74 -9.22 8.14
N VAL A 158 -10.37 -7.96 7.89
CA VAL A 158 -11.14 -7.00 7.10
C VAL A 158 -11.41 -7.56 5.70
N LYS A 159 -10.42 -8.20 5.07
CA LYS A 159 -10.59 -8.85 3.77
C LYS A 159 -11.71 -9.90 3.77
N LEU A 160 -11.77 -10.74 4.80
CA LEU A 160 -12.82 -11.77 4.92
C LEU A 160 -14.20 -11.13 5.09
N SER A 161 -14.29 -10.09 5.91
CA SER A 161 -15.54 -9.37 6.20
C SER A 161 -16.08 -8.58 5.01
N LEU A 162 -15.22 -8.14 4.08
CA LEU A 162 -15.57 -7.43 2.86
C LEU A 162 -15.91 -8.36 1.67
N GLN A 163 -15.77 -9.69 1.81
CA GLN A 163 -16.12 -10.67 0.78
C GLN A 163 -17.24 -11.63 1.20
N PRO A 164 -18.42 -11.12 1.64
CA PRO A 164 -19.56 -11.99 1.87
C PRO A 164 -20.10 -12.56 0.55
N ASN A 165 -20.82 -13.67 0.63
CA ASN A 165 -21.66 -14.15 -0.48
C ASN A 165 -22.94 -13.29 -0.62
N ALA A 166 -23.79 -13.62 -1.59
CA ALA A 166 -25.08 -12.95 -1.82
C ALA A 166 -26.03 -12.98 -0.60
N GLU A 167 -25.82 -13.86 0.37
CA GLU A 167 -26.58 -13.93 1.63
C GLU A 167 -25.98 -13.06 2.75
N GLY A 168 -24.89 -12.33 2.49
CA GLY A 168 -24.21 -11.53 3.51
C GLY A 168 -23.34 -12.34 4.48
N LYS A 169 -22.92 -13.55 4.10
CA LYS A 169 -22.13 -14.46 4.96
C LYS A 169 -20.74 -14.71 4.40
N ILE A 170 -19.74 -14.82 5.27
CA ILE A 170 -18.35 -15.15 4.93
C ILE A 170 -18.26 -16.62 4.50
N PRO A 171 -17.90 -16.93 3.25
CA PRO A 171 -17.76 -18.30 2.79
C PRO A 171 -16.53 -18.99 3.41
N ILE A 172 -16.65 -20.22 3.91
CA ILE A 172 -15.50 -20.97 4.48
C ILE A 172 -14.38 -21.17 3.44
N LYS A 173 -14.73 -21.31 2.15
CA LYS A 173 -13.76 -21.37 1.06
C LYS A 173 -12.80 -20.17 1.04
N ASN A 174 -13.24 -18.97 1.46
CA ASN A 174 -12.40 -17.77 1.49
C ASN A 174 -11.41 -17.83 2.66
N ILE A 175 -11.84 -18.32 3.83
CA ILE A 175 -10.95 -18.55 4.99
C ILE A 175 -9.89 -19.60 4.65
N VAL A 176 -10.30 -20.73 4.09
CA VAL A 176 -9.36 -21.79 3.66
C VAL A 176 -8.38 -21.29 2.61
N ARG A 177 -8.81 -20.45 1.66
CA ARG A 177 -7.93 -19.86 0.65
C ARG A 177 -6.90 -18.91 1.26
N LEU A 178 -7.30 -18.14 2.27
CA LEU A 178 -6.42 -17.20 2.96
C LEU A 178 -5.34 -17.93 3.78
N PHE A 179 -5.67 -19.08 4.37
CA PHE A 179 -4.76 -19.93 5.15
C PHE A 179 -4.45 -21.25 4.44
N SER A 180 -4.14 -21.18 3.15
CA SER A 180 -4.06 -22.32 2.24
C SER A 180 -2.96 -23.33 2.53
N SER A 181 -2.04 -23.04 3.46
CA SER A 181 -0.94 -23.92 3.82
C SER A 181 -1.39 -25.26 4.40
N ASP A 182 -2.52 -25.31 5.12
CA ASP A 182 -3.05 -26.55 5.69
C ASP A 182 -4.57 -26.47 5.91
N ARG A 183 -5.33 -27.00 4.95
CA ARG A 183 -6.80 -27.00 4.99
C ARG A 183 -7.35 -27.73 6.22
N LYS A 184 -6.80 -28.89 6.59
CA LYS A 184 -7.33 -29.68 7.72
C LYS A 184 -7.17 -28.92 9.02
N ARG A 185 -6.03 -28.28 9.19
CA ARG A 185 -5.75 -27.44 10.36
C ARG A 185 -6.71 -26.25 10.46
N VAL A 186 -7.07 -25.63 9.32
CA VAL A 186 -8.10 -24.58 9.29
C VAL A 186 -9.46 -25.12 9.72
N GLU A 187 -9.88 -26.27 9.20
CA GLU A 187 -11.16 -26.90 9.56
C GLU A 187 -11.22 -27.23 11.06
N THR A 188 -10.16 -27.83 11.63
CA THR A 188 -10.06 -28.11 13.07
C THR A 188 -10.08 -26.85 13.94
N ALA A 189 -9.43 -25.77 13.48
CA ALA A 189 -9.41 -24.50 14.21
C ALA A 189 -10.78 -23.80 14.20
N LEU A 190 -11.51 -23.86 13.07
CA LEU A 190 -12.88 -23.38 12.96
C LEU A 190 -13.81 -24.17 13.90
N GLU A 191 -13.72 -25.50 13.89
CA GLU A 191 -14.48 -26.37 14.78
C GLU A 191 -14.22 -26.06 16.26
N SER A 192 -12.94 -25.90 16.63
CA SER A 192 -12.54 -25.53 18.00
C SER A 192 -13.07 -24.16 18.43
N SER A 193 -13.29 -23.26 17.46
CA SER A 193 -13.86 -21.93 17.66
C SER A 193 -15.38 -21.91 17.56
N ARG A 194 -16.03 -23.08 17.46
CA ARG A 194 -17.49 -23.26 17.29
C ARG A 194 -18.05 -22.59 16.04
N LEU A 195 -17.25 -22.54 14.97
CA LEU A 195 -17.63 -22.00 13.68
C LEU A 195 -17.93 -23.12 12.68
N PRO A 196 -18.80 -22.88 11.69
CA PRO A 196 -18.95 -23.76 10.54
C PRO A 196 -17.61 -24.01 9.84
N PHE A 197 -17.39 -25.23 9.33
CA PHE A 197 -16.13 -25.63 8.70
C PHE A 197 -16.32 -26.47 7.43
N GLY A 198 -17.56 -26.78 7.04
CA GLY A 198 -17.87 -27.51 5.81
C GLY A 198 -17.51 -26.71 4.55
N ARG A 199 -17.19 -27.41 3.46
CA ARG A 199 -16.76 -26.81 2.19
C ARG A 199 -17.80 -25.86 1.55
N GLY A 200 -19.08 -26.05 1.85
CA GLY A 200 -20.20 -25.22 1.39
C GLY A 200 -20.74 -24.26 2.45
N ASP A 201 -20.18 -24.28 3.66
CA ASP A 201 -20.70 -23.50 4.77
C ASP A 201 -20.30 -22.02 4.64
N SER A 202 -20.99 -21.19 5.42
CA SER A 202 -20.69 -19.77 5.55
C SER A 202 -21.02 -19.28 6.95
N ILE A 203 -20.31 -18.23 7.39
CA ILE A 203 -20.43 -17.63 8.72
C ILE A 203 -21.11 -16.28 8.58
N LYS A 204 -22.10 -15.96 9.42
CA LYS A 204 -22.64 -14.59 9.41
C LYS A 204 -21.58 -13.61 9.91
N LEU A 205 -21.58 -12.40 9.38
CA LEU A 205 -20.63 -11.35 9.79
C LEU A 205 -20.68 -11.06 11.30
N GLU A 206 -21.89 -11.05 11.88
CA GLU A 206 -22.11 -10.85 13.32
C GLU A 206 -21.48 -11.94 14.20
N ASP A 207 -21.43 -13.17 13.71
CA ASP A 207 -20.87 -14.33 14.42
C ASP A 207 -19.33 -14.40 14.31
N PHE A 208 -18.73 -13.59 13.43
CA PHE A 208 -17.29 -13.55 13.19
C PHE A 208 -16.67 -12.24 13.70
N SER A 209 -16.80 -11.99 15.01
CA SER A 209 -16.21 -10.80 15.65
C SER A 209 -14.67 -10.87 15.69
N PRO A 210 -13.98 -9.75 15.95
CA PRO A 210 -12.52 -9.76 16.15
C PRO A 210 -12.05 -10.71 17.26
N GLU A 211 -12.84 -10.90 18.30
CA GLU A 211 -12.57 -11.82 19.42
C GLU A 211 -12.64 -13.27 18.96
N VAL A 212 -13.67 -13.61 18.18
CA VAL A 212 -13.82 -14.94 17.59
C VAL A 212 -12.69 -15.20 16.59
N TYR A 213 -12.30 -14.21 15.80
CA TYR A 213 -11.18 -14.31 14.88
C TYR A 213 -9.85 -14.54 15.61
N ARG A 214 -9.58 -13.84 16.72
CA ARG A 214 -8.40 -14.10 17.57
C ARG A 214 -8.39 -15.53 18.11
N SER A 215 -9.51 -16.00 18.66
CA SER A 215 -9.64 -17.39 19.13
C SER A 215 -9.37 -18.40 18.01
N PHE A 216 -9.90 -18.15 16.81
CA PHE A 216 -9.59 -18.95 15.63
C PHE A 216 -8.09 -18.96 15.31
N LEU A 217 -7.42 -17.81 15.34
CA LEU A 217 -5.98 -17.75 15.09
C LEU A 217 -5.15 -18.46 16.17
N GLU A 218 -5.55 -18.40 17.44
CA GLU A 218 -4.90 -19.13 18.54
C GLU A 218 -5.00 -20.65 18.36
N ASN A 219 -6.17 -21.13 17.94
CA ASN A 219 -6.38 -22.55 17.60
C ASN A 219 -5.67 -22.96 16.31
N LEU A 220 -5.64 -22.06 15.32
CA LEU A 220 -4.97 -22.30 14.04
C LEU A 220 -3.46 -22.36 14.23
N CYS A 221 -2.88 -21.41 14.95
CA CYS A 221 -1.43 -21.29 15.10
C CYS A 221 -1.05 -21.07 16.57
N PRO A 222 -1.04 -22.13 17.40
CA PRO A 222 -0.56 -22.04 18.77
C PRO A 222 0.88 -21.55 18.82
N ARG A 223 1.19 -20.68 19.79
CA ARG A 223 2.49 -20.00 19.93
C ARG A 223 3.20 -20.37 21.25
N PRO A 224 3.61 -21.65 21.44
CA PRO A 224 4.21 -22.10 22.70
C PRO A 224 5.51 -21.38 23.06
N GLU A 225 6.22 -20.84 22.07
CA GLU A 225 7.44 -20.06 22.28
C GLU A 225 7.19 -18.75 23.02
N LEU A 226 5.99 -18.14 22.89
CA LEU A 226 5.65 -16.94 23.64
C LEU A 226 5.58 -17.24 25.14
N THR A 227 5.03 -18.40 25.51
CA THR A 227 5.04 -18.87 26.90
C THR A 227 6.46 -19.07 27.42
N SER A 228 7.36 -19.64 26.59
CA SER A 228 8.77 -19.80 26.96
C SER A 228 9.47 -18.46 27.17
N VAL A 229 9.27 -17.49 26.28
CA VAL A 229 9.83 -16.13 26.42
C VAL A 229 9.29 -15.43 27.66
N PHE A 230 7.98 -15.55 27.91
CA PHE A 230 7.32 -14.97 29.08
C PHE A 230 7.90 -15.54 30.39
N LYS A 231 8.08 -16.86 30.48
CA LYS A 231 8.71 -17.52 31.64
C LYS A 231 10.16 -17.08 31.86
N LEU A 232 10.94 -16.90 30.79
CA LEU A 232 12.33 -16.40 30.85
C LEU A 232 12.46 -14.97 31.41
N LYS A 233 11.36 -14.30 31.78
CA LYS A 233 11.35 -13.00 32.47
C LYS A 233 11.02 -13.09 33.95
N GLY A 234 11.01 -14.30 34.52
CA GLY A 234 10.69 -14.53 35.93
C GLY A 234 9.19 -14.46 36.20
N ALA A 235 8.36 -14.70 35.18
CA ALA A 235 6.92 -14.86 35.31
C ALA A 235 6.56 -16.31 35.68
N ASP A 236 7.28 -16.88 36.65
CA ASP A 236 7.04 -18.26 37.11
C ASP A 236 5.65 -18.39 37.75
N ASP A 237 5.17 -17.31 38.38
CA ASP A 237 3.82 -17.17 38.94
C ASP A 237 2.76 -16.75 37.90
N GLY A 238 3.11 -16.72 36.61
CA GLY A 238 2.21 -16.35 35.52
C GLY A 238 1.97 -14.84 35.35
N LEU A 239 2.71 -13.99 36.06
CA LEU A 239 2.63 -12.53 35.99
C LEU A 239 4.00 -11.91 35.73
N VAL A 240 4.04 -10.84 34.93
CA VAL A 240 5.23 -9.99 34.75
C VAL A 240 5.00 -8.70 35.54
N SER A 241 5.87 -8.42 36.51
CA SER A 241 5.85 -7.15 37.24
C SER A 241 6.32 -5.98 36.36
N VAL A 242 5.93 -4.76 36.73
CA VAL A 242 6.40 -3.53 36.07
C VAL A 242 7.94 -3.47 36.03
N HIS A 243 8.61 -3.90 37.09
CA HIS A 243 10.07 -3.93 37.16
C HIS A 243 10.66 -4.92 36.14
N GLN A 244 10.16 -6.17 36.11
CA GLN A 244 10.63 -7.19 35.17
C GLN A 244 10.42 -6.77 33.71
N LEU A 245 9.26 -6.16 33.38
CA LEU A 245 9.04 -5.67 32.03
C LEU A 245 9.94 -4.48 31.69
N THR A 246 10.17 -3.57 32.65
CA THR A 246 11.08 -2.42 32.46
C THR A 246 12.50 -2.91 32.16
N GLU A 247 12.98 -3.90 32.93
CA GLU A 247 14.29 -4.51 32.72
C GLU A 247 14.37 -5.23 31.37
N PHE A 248 13.33 -5.98 31.00
CA PHE A 248 13.26 -6.64 29.70
C PHE A 248 13.38 -5.64 28.54
N ILE A 249 12.61 -4.56 28.57
CA ILE A 249 12.63 -3.55 27.51
C ILE A 249 14.02 -2.91 27.42
N ASN A 250 14.57 -2.47 28.55
CA ASN A 250 15.84 -1.74 28.58
C ASN A 250 17.07 -2.61 28.30
N ASN A 251 17.03 -3.91 28.62
CA ASN A 251 18.20 -4.80 28.51
C ASN A 251 18.13 -5.80 27.35
N LYS A 252 16.94 -6.07 26.80
CA LYS A 252 16.75 -7.06 25.71
C LYS A 252 16.17 -6.46 24.44
N GLN A 253 15.24 -5.51 24.55
CA GLN A 253 14.59 -4.89 23.38
C GLN A 253 15.35 -3.66 22.87
N ARG A 254 16.08 -2.97 23.75
CA ARG A 254 16.86 -1.79 23.39
C ARG A 254 18.11 -2.15 22.57
N ASP A 255 18.37 -1.38 21.51
CA ASP A 255 19.66 -1.40 20.81
C ASP A 255 20.75 -0.76 21.70
N PRO A 256 21.79 -1.52 22.12
CA PRO A 256 22.83 -1.02 23.01
C PRO A 256 23.73 0.05 22.39
N ARG A 257 23.65 0.27 21.06
CA ARG A 257 24.42 1.31 20.36
C ARG A 257 23.82 2.70 20.52
N LEU A 258 22.57 2.80 20.98
CA LEU A 258 21.86 4.08 21.10
C LEU A 258 22.33 4.87 22.32
N ASN A 259 22.56 6.17 22.11
CA ASN A 259 22.93 7.09 23.19
C ASN A 259 21.78 7.23 24.20
N GLU A 260 22.07 7.10 25.50
CA GLU A 260 21.07 7.11 26.58
C GLU A 260 20.47 8.49 26.87
N ILE A 261 21.13 9.57 26.46
CA ILE A 261 20.58 10.93 26.62
C ILE A 261 19.58 11.21 25.51
N LEU A 262 19.92 10.84 24.26
CA LEU A 262 19.04 11.04 23.10
C LEU A 262 17.87 10.05 23.08
N TYR A 263 18.12 8.80 23.50
CA TYR A 263 17.14 7.73 23.55
C TYR A 263 17.09 7.17 24.99
N PRO A 264 16.43 7.87 25.92
CA PRO A 264 16.42 7.48 27.32
C PRO A 264 15.77 6.11 27.53
N PRO A 265 16.28 5.32 28.50
CA PRO A 265 15.64 4.07 28.88
C PRO A 265 14.23 4.33 29.43
N LEU A 266 13.35 3.33 29.29
CA LEU A 266 11.99 3.41 29.76
C LEU A 266 11.96 3.44 31.29
N ARG A 267 11.20 4.36 31.88
CA ARG A 267 11.00 4.47 33.33
C ARG A 267 9.84 3.57 33.79
N PRO A 268 9.84 3.07 35.04
CA PRO A 268 8.77 2.21 35.55
C PRO A 268 7.35 2.79 35.39
N ALA A 269 7.18 4.10 35.58
CA ALA A 269 5.89 4.76 35.36
C ALA A 269 5.41 4.71 33.90
N GLN A 270 6.33 4.76 32.93
CA GLN A 270 6.03 4.63 31.51
C GLN A 270 5.71 3.16 31.16
N THR A 271 6.46 2.22 31.74
CA THR A 271 6.16 0.78 31.62
C THR A 271 4.79 0.43 32.17
N LEU A 272 4.39 1.00 33.31
CA LEU A 272 3.05 0.80 33.87
C LEU A 272 1.95 1.29 32.90
N ALA A 273 2.11 2.50 32.35
CA ALA A 273 1.17 3.02 31.35
C ALA A 273 1.11 2.16 30.07
N LEU A 274 2.23 1.56 29.67
CA LEU A 274 2.31 0.60 28.58
C LEU A 274 1.51 -0.67 28.91
N MET A 275 1.72 -1.25 30.10
CA MET A 275 0.97 -2.43 30.56
C MET A 275 -0.53 -2.16 30.59
N ASP A 276 -0.97 -1.03 31.14
CA ASP A 276 -2.38 -0.63 31.17
C ASP A 276 -3.01 -0.49 29.78
N ARG A 277 -2.21 -0.17 28.75
CA ARG A 277 -2.67 -0.08 27.36
C ARG A 277 -3.00 -1.47 26.78
N TYR A 278 -2.17 -2.48 27.02
CA TYR A 278 -2.36 -3.84 26.45
C TYR A 278 -3.09 -4.81 27.38
N GLN A 279 -3.27 -4.46 28.66
CA GLN A 279 -3.98 -5.29 29.62
C GLN A 279 -5.51 -5.07 29.59
N ARG A 280 -5.96 -3.84 29.34
CA ARG A 280 -7.38 -3.50 29.26
C ARG A 280 -8.22 -4.32 28.25
N PRO A 281 -7.70 -4.72 27.07
CA PRO A 281 -8.47 -5.52 26.12
C PRO A 281 -8.37 -7.03 26.35
N LEU A 282 -7.41 -7.52 27.14
CA LEU A 282 -7.05 -8.94 27.21
C LEU A 282 -6.83 -9.34 28.68
N ASN A 283 -7.81 -10.01 29.29
CA ASN A 283 -7.76 -10.47 30.69
C ASN A 283 -6.73 -11.61 30.95
N SER A 284 -5.65 -11.68 30.16
CA SER A 284 -4.57 -12.67 30.24
C SER A 284 -3.20 -11.96 30.15
N PRO A 285 -2.35 -12.04 31.18
CA PRO A 285 -1.02 -11.42 31.20
C PRO A 285 -0.12 -11.85 30.03
N LEU A 286 -0.20 -13.12 29.63
CA LEU A 286 0.53 -13.65 28.48
C LEU A 286 0.05 -13.01 27.17
N ASN A 287 -1.26 -12.81 27.04
CA ASN A 287 -1.84 -12.19 25.83
C ASN A 287 -1.47 -10.71 25.76
N SER A 288 -1.49 -9.99 26.88
CA SER A 288 -1.01 -8.60 26.94
C SER A 288 0.46 -8.47 26.54
N PHE A 289 1.31 -9.39 27.00
CA PHE A 289 2.71 -9.45 26.60
C PHE A 289 2.87 -9.77 25.10
N SER A 290 2.09 -10.71 24.58
CA SER A 290 2.05 -11.02 23.14
C SER A 290 1.63 -9.82 22.30
N SER A 291 0.63 -9.05 22.73
CA SER A 291 0.21 -7.83 22.04
C SER A 291 1.29 -6.75 22.08
N TYR A 292 2.00 -6.58 23.20
CA TYR A 292 3.16 -5.70 23.25
C TYR A 292 4.23 -6.12 22.22
N LEU A 293 4.58 -7.40 22.17
CA LEU A 293 5.61 -7.89 21.24
C LEU A 293 5.26 -7.65 19.77
N SER A 294 3.97 -7.62 19.42
CA SER A 294 3.44 -7.43 18.07
C SER A 294 3.13 -5.97 17.72
N SER A 295 3.23 -5.06 18.68
CA SER A 295 2.87 -3.64 18.54
C SER A 295 3.95 -2.79 17.87
N ASP A 296 3.61 -1.56 17.50
CA ASP A 296 4.55 -0.59 16.92
C ASP A 296 5.66 -0.19 17.92
N GLU A 297 5.39 -0.26 19.22
CA GLU A 297 6.35 -0.03 20.29
C GLU A 297 7.45 -1.09 20.36
N ASN A 298 7.27 -2.22 19.69
CA ASN A 298 8.25 -3.29 19.57
C ASN A 298 8.55 -3.64 18.10
N GLY A 299 8.31 -2.69 17.19
CA GLY A 299 8.61 -2.83 15.76
C GLY A 299 10.11 -2.98 15.51
N VAL A 300 10.46 -3.77 14.48
CA VAL A 300 11.86 -3.99 14.09
C VAL A 300 12.50 -2.73 13.49
N ILE A 301 11.71 -1.93 12.78
CA ILE A 301 12.12 -0.63 12.24
C ILE A 301 11.33 0.45 12.99
N PRO A 302 12.01 1.38 13.67
CA PRO A 302 11.33 2.47 14.35
C PRO A 302 10.74 3.45 13.31
N PRO A 303 9.54 4.01 13.52
CA PRO A 303 8.88 4.90 12.55
C PRO A 303 9.74 6.10 12.12
N GLU A 304 10.60 6.61 12.99
CA GLU A 304 11.50 7.74 12.69
C GLU A 304 12.51 7.41 11.60
N LYS A 305 12.80 6.12 11.38
CA LYS A 305 13.66 5.66 10.27
C LYS A 305 12.92 5.49 8.95
N LEU A 306 11.59 5.43 8.98
CA LEU A 306 10.75 5.47 7.77
C LEU A 306 10.54 6.91 7.31
N ASP A 307 10.56 7.86 8.23
CA ASP A 307 10.38 9.27 7.95
C ASP A 307 11.65 9.92 7.37
N GLN A 308 11.48 11.02 6.65
CA GLN A 308 12.60 11.82 6.14
C GLN A 308 13.25 12.54 7.33
N SER A 309 14.32 11.94 7.85
CA SER A 309 15.01 12.37 9.08
C SER A 309 16.48 12.73 8.86
N GLU A 310 17.02 12.48 7.67
CA GLU A 310 18.37 12.90 7.30
C GLU A 310 18.46 14.42 7.06
N ASP A 311 19.65 14.97 7.30
CA ASP A 311 19.96 16.35 6.91
C ASP A 311 20.11 16.43 5.39
N MET A 312 19.24 17.20 4.74
CA MET A 312 19.20 17.38 3.29
C MET A 312 19.88 18.68 2.83
N SER A 313 20.71 19.30 3.68
CA SER A 313 21.40 20.57 3.39
C SER A 313 22.86 20.42 2.94
N PHE A 314 23.41 19.20 2.93
CA PHE A 314 24.77 18.96 2.43
C PHE A 314 24.84 19.06 0.90
N PRO A 315 26.05 19.18 0.31
CA PRO A 315 26.22 19.10 -1.14
C PRO A 315 25.70 17.78 -1.72
N LEU A 316 25.20 17.82 -2.97
CA LEU A 316 24.58 16.67 -3.64
C LEU A 316 25.48 15.42 -3.68
N SER A 317 26.81 15.60 -3.80
CA SER A 317 27.80 14.52 -3.83
C SER A 317 27.91 13.71 -2.53
N HIS A 318 27.24 14.13 -1.45
CA HIS A 318 27.25 13.43 -0.16
C HIS A 318 26.10 12.41 -0.03
N TYR A 319 25.21 12.35 -1.01
CA TYR A 319 24.03 11.48 -0.97
C TYR A 319 24.14 10.35 -1.99
N PHE A 320 23.68 9.17 -1.61
CA PHE A 320 23.35 8.15 -2.59
C PHE A 320 22.03 8.52 -3.26
N ILE A 321 22.01 8.51 -4.59
CA ILE A 321 20.85 8.89 -5.40
C ILE A 321 20.33 7.65 -6.10
N ASN A 322 19.06 7.30 -5.84
CA ASN A 322 18.38 6.23 -6.56
C ASN A 322 18.32 6.58 -8.05
N SER A 323 18.92 5.74 -8.89
CA SER A 323 19.21 6.03 -10.29
C SER A 323 18.82 4.84 -11.18
N SER A 324 18.24 5.13 -12.34
CA SER A 324 17.80 4.16 -13.33
C SER A 324 18.60 4.32 -14.62
N HIS A 325 18.98 3.20 -15.21
CA HIS A 325 19.69 3.10 -16.49
C HIS A 325 18.75 2.54 -17.56
N ASN A 326 18.81 3.10 -18.78
CA ASN A 326 17.90 2.83 -19.89
C ASN A 326 16.44 2.75 -19.42
N THR A 327 15.99 3.80 -18.72
CA THR A 327 14.70 3.84 -17.99
C THR A 327 13.51 3.51 -18.89
N TYR A 328 13.61 3.78 -20.19
CA TYR A 328 12.55 3.50 -21.16
C TYR A 328 12.32 2.00 -21.39
N LEU A 329 13.30 1.11 -21.18
CA LEU A 329 13.18 -0.32 -21.50
C LEU A 329 12.40 -1.10 -20.43
N THR A 330 11.48 -1.95 -20.87
CA THR A 330 10.69 -2.83 -19.98
C THR A 330 11.10 -4.29 -20.05
N ALA A 331 12.01 -4.64 -20.96
CA ALA A 331 12.48 -6.01 -21.20
C ALA A 331 13.97 -6.04 -21.58
N GLY A 332 14.37 -6.89 -22.51
CA GLY A 332 15.78 -7.06 -22.90
C GLY A 332 16.38 -5.87 -23.65
N GLN A 333 17.70 -5.72 -23.58
CA GLN A 333 18.43 -4.59 -24.18
C GLN A 333 18.42 -4.56 -25.72
N LEU A 334 18.25 -5.71 -26.38
CA LEU A 334 18.40 -5.80 -27.85
C LEU A 334 17.07 -5.81 -28.62
N ALA A 335 16.01 -6.30 -28.00
CA ALA A 335 14.71 -6.52 -28.63
C ALA A 335 13.54 -6.34 -27.63
N GLY A 336 13.76 -5.54 -26.58
CA GLY A 336 12.75 -5.22 -25.58
C GLY A 336 11.85 -4.07 -26.01
N SER A 337 10.66 -4.02 -25.41
CA SER A 337 9.76 -2.89 -25.59
C SER A 337 10.23 -1.68 -24.78
N SER A 338 10.00 -0.49 -25.32
CA SER A 338 10.16 0.79 -24.66
C SER A 338 8.79 1.32 -24.20
N SER A 339 8.73 2.00 -23.06
CA SER A 339 7.47 2.47 -22.47
C SER A 339 7.58 3.82 -21.78
N VAL A 340 6.66 4.72 -22.09
CA VAL A 340 6.45 5.99 -21.37
C VAL A 340 6.02 5.73 -19.92
N GLU A 341 5.21 4.69 -19.69
CA GLU A 341 4.72 4.33 -18.35
C GLU A 341 5.88 3.93 -17.40
N MET A 342 6.98 3.41 -17.94
CA MET A 342 8.13 3.04 -17.11
C MET A 342 8.74 4.24 -16.39
N TYR A 343 8.81 5.41 -17.03
CA TYR A 343 9.26 6.64 -16.37
C TYR A 343 8.35 7.03 -15.20
N ARG A 344 7.02 6.90 -15.35
CA ARG A 344 6.08 7.16 -14.26
C ARG A 344 6.35 6.21 -13.10
N GLN A 345 6.41 4.90 -13.35
CA GLN A 345 6.61 3.89 -12.32
C GLN A 345 7.95 4.05 -11.58
N VAL A 346 9.04 4.31 -12.31
CA VAL A 346 10.38 4.50 -11.73
C VAL A 346 10.43 5.75 -10.84
N LEU A 347 9.82 6.87 -11.28
CA LEU A 347 9.74 8.09 -10.47
C LEU A 347 8.85 7.91 -9.23
N LEU A 348 7.69 7.25 -9.38
CA LEU A 348 6.79 6.92 -8.28
C LEU A 348 7.45 6.01 -7.23
N ALA A 349 8.31 5.09 -7.65
CA ALA A 349 9.13 4.27 -6.77
C ALA A 349 10.26 5.03 -6.06
N GLY A 350 10.40 6.34 -6.29
CA GLY A 350 11.36 7.21 -5.62
C GLY A 350 12.70 7.36 -6.34
N CYS A 351 12.84 6.86 -7.57
CA CYS A 351 14.04 7.10 -8.37
C CYS A 351 14.18 8.58 -8.70
N ARG A 352 15.40 9.13 -8.63
CA ARG A 352 15.72 10.55 -8.80
C ARG A 352 16.69 10.82 -9.96
N CYS A 353 17.17 9.80 -10.66
CA CYS A 353 17.94 9.95 -11.89
C CYS A 353 17.39 8.99 -12.95
N VAL A 354 16.96 9.51 -14.09
CA VAL A 354 16.40 8.72 -15.20
C VAL A 354 17.13 9.05 -16.49
N GLU A 355 17.31 8.05 -17.34
CA GLU A 355 18.08 8.12 -18.58
C GLU A 355 17.17 8.23 -19.80
N LEU A 356 17.56 9.09 -20.75
CA LEU A 356 16.83 9.39 -21.98
C LEU A 356 17.79 9.34 -23.18
N ASP A 357 17.69 8.28 -23.97
CA ASP A 357 18.47 8.12 -25.21
C ASP A 357 17.68 8.76 -26.35
N VAL A 358 17.99 10.01 -26.67
CA VAL A 358 17.19 10.82 -27.59
C VAL A 358 17.76 10.75 -29.00
N TRP A 359 16.93 10.35 -29.94
CA TRP A 359 17.28 10.17 -31.35
C TRP A 359 16.40 11.03 -32.26
N LYS A 360 16.89 11.33 -33.45
CA LYS A 360 16.10 11.98 -34.50
C LYS A 360 14.90 11.11 -34.90
N GLY A 361 13.72 11.71 -35.01
CA GLY A 361 12.53 11.05 -35.51
C GLY A 361 12.67 10.61 -36.97
N ARG A 362 12.15 9.42 -37.29
CA ARG A 362 12.17 8.87 -38.66
C ARG A 362 10.94 9.27 -39.49
N THR A 363 9.97 9.93 -38.88
CA THR A 363 8.73 10.38 -39.53
C THR A 363 8.95 11.69 -40.30
N ALA A 364 8.00 12.04 -41.18
CA ALA A 364 8.04 13.29 -41.93
C ALA A 364 8.00 14.56 -41.05
N GLU A 365 7.54 14.41 -39.80
CA GLU A 365 7.45 15.46 -38.79
C GLU A 365 8.76 15.65 -38.02
N GLU A 366 9.70 14.70 -38.15
CA GLU A 366 11.03 14.69 -37.50
C GLU A 366 11.02 14.85 -35.96
N GLU A 367 9.89 14.57 -35.30
CA GLU A 367 9.76 14.66 -33.83
C GLU A 367 10.73 13.69 -33.11
N PRO A 368 11.49 14.15 -32.09
CA PRO A 368 12.45 13.30 -31.40
C PRO A 368 11.82 12.08 -30.73
N VAL A 369 12.54 10.96 -30.74
CA VAL A 369 12.13 9.69 -30.13
C VAL A 369 13.15 9.22 -29.10
N ILE A 370 12.71 8.34 -28.21
CA ILE A 370 13.58 7.61 -27.28
C ILE A 370 13.61 6.13 -27.65
N THR A 371 14.81 5.58 -27.78
CA THR A 371 15.06 4.17 -28.10
C THR A 371 16.52 3.78 -27.85
N HIS A 372 16.81 2.49 -27.80
CA HIS A 372 18.18 1.99 -27.78
C HIS A 372 18.71 1.87 -29.21
N GLY A 373 19.67 2.74 -29.56
CA GLY A 373 20.18 2.89 -30.92
C GLY A 373 20.69 1.60 -31.56
N PHE A 374 20.47 1.45 -32.87
CA PHE A 374 20.92 0.31 -33.67
C PHE A 374 20.46 -1.08 -33.17
N THR A 375 19.39 -1.13 -32.38
CA THR A 375 18.79 -2.38 -31.90
C THR A 375 17.36 -2.58 -32.45
N MET A 376 16.69 -3.64 -32.00
CA MET A 376 15.29 -3.96 -32.35
C MET A 376 14.29 -3.49 -31.27
N THR A 377 14.68 -2.56 -30.39
CA THR A 377 13.77 -2.01 -29.38
C THR A 377 12.72 -1.10 -30.01
N SER A 378 11.53 -1.03 -29.41
CA SER A 378 10.50 -0.11 -29.88
C SER A 378 10.87 1.35 -29.57
N GLU A 379 10.33 2.29 -30.35
CA GLU A 379 10.53 3.72 -30.17
C GLU A 379 9.33 4.32 -29.42
N ILE A 380 9.58 5.31 -28.54
CA ILE A 380 8.53 6.09 -27.88
C ILE A 380 8.74 7.60 -28.09
N PRO A 381 7.69 8.43 -28.17
CA PRO A 381 7.84 9.87 -28.40
C PRO A 381 8.52 10.56 -27.23
N PHE A 382 9.53 11.39 -27.50
CA PHE A 382 10.23 12.18 -26.48
C PHE A 382 9.26 13.08 -25.70
N LYS A 383 8.33 13.74 -26.41
CA LYS A 383 7.34 14.63 -25.82
C LYS A 383 6.51 13.94 -24.74
N GLU A 384 6.00 12.73 -25.01
CA GLU A 384 5.19 11.97 -24.06
C GLU A 384 6.01 11.57 -22.82
N VAL A 385 7.29 11.25 -22.98
CA VAL A 385 8.20 10.95 -21.86
C VAL A 385 8.40 12.18 -20.98
N ILE A 386 8.65 13.36 -21.54
CA ILE A 386 8.82 14.58 -20.74
C ILE A 386 7.52 14.96 -20.01
N GLU A 387 6.36 14.81 -20.65
CA GLU A 387 5.07 15.03 -20.01
C GLU A 387 4.83 14.05 -18.84
N ALA A 388 5.18 12.77 -19.02
CA ALA A 388 5.10 11.76 -17.97
C ALA A 388 6.05 12.04 -16.79
N ILE A 389 7.27 12.49 -17.08
CA ILE A 389 8.24 12.91 -16.05
C ILE A 389 7.68 14.11 -15.29
N ALA A 390 7.20 15.14 -15.98
CA ALA A 390 6.64 16.34 -15.36
C ALA A 390 5.44 16.00 -14.44
N GLU A 391 4.64 15.01 -14.80
CA GLU A 391 3.51 14.55 -14.01
C GLU A 391 3.92 13.82 -12.72
N CYS A 392 4.93 12.96 -12.77
CA CYS A 392 5.25 12.02 -11.69
C CYS A 392 6.49 12.41 -10.86
N ALA A 393 7.34 13.32 -11.36
CA ALA A 393 8.63 13.65 -10.75
C ALA A 393 8.55 13.94 -9.25
N PHE A 394 7.50 14.64 -8.81
CA PHE A 394 7.39 15.11 -7.43
C PHE A 394 6.21 14.53 -6.63
N LYS A 395 5.53 13.50 -7.16
CA LYS A 395 4.38 12.88 -6.46
C LYS A 395 4.79 12.18 -5.16
N THR A 396 5.93 11.48 -5.16
CA THR A 396 6.38 10.67 -4.01
C THR A 396 7.63 11.21 -3.33
N SER A 397 8.28 12.21 -3.91
CA SER A 397 9.45 12.85 -3.31
C SER A 397 9.63 14.28 -3.82
N PRO A 398 9.81 15.27 -2.93
CA PRO A 398 10.00 16.67 -3.31
C PRO A 398 11.44 16.99 -3.72
N PHE A 399 12.36 16.02 -3.63
CA PHE A 399 13.78 16.20 -3.92
C PHE A 399 14.07 16.25 -5.44
N PRO A 400 15.18 16.89 -5.86
CA PRO A 400 15.48 17.11 -7.27
C PRO A 400 15.57 15.82 -8.09
N VAL A 401 15.21 15.94 -9.37
CA VAL A 401 15.32 14.88 -10.38
C VAL A 401 16.42 15.25 -11.38
N ILE A 402 17.24 14.28 -11.75
CA ILE A 402 18.30 14.36 -12.75
C ILE A 402 17.81 13.66 -14.01
N LEU A 403 17.88 14.35 -15.15
CA LEU A 403 17.61 13.78 -16.46
C LEU A 403 18.95 13.55 -17.16
N SER A 404 19.37 12.29 -17.28
CA SER A 404 20.58 11.90 -17.99
C SER A 404 20.27 11.78 -19.47
N PHE A 405 20.64 12.81 -20.24
CA PHE A 405 20.43 12.83 -21.69
C PHE A 405 21.60 12.19 -22.42
N GLU A 406 21.31 11.11 -23.16
CA GLU A 406 22.20 10.59 -24.20
C GLU A 406 21.68 11.11 -25.55
N ASN A 407 22.30 12.17 -26.07
CA ASN A 407 21.77 12.94 -27.20
C ASN A 407 22.39 12.50 -28.54
N HIS A 408 21.53 12.08 -29.47
CA HIS A 408 21.86 11.66 -30.84
C HIS A 408 20.96 12.32 -31.89
N VAL A 409 20.37 13.48 -31.60
CA VAL A 409 19.41 14.15 -32.50
C VAL A 409 20.06 14.66 -33.79
N ASP A 410 21.37 14.87 -33.80
CA ASP A 410 22.18 15.32 -34.94
C ASP A 410 23.05 14.22 -35.58
N SER A 411 22.93 12.96 -35.10
CA SER A 411 23.72 11.80 -35.55
C SER A 411 23.30 11.23 -36.90
#